data_AF-A0A2M7UUI3-F1
#
_entry.id   AF-A0A2M7UUI3-F1
#
_cell.length_a   1.000
_cell.length_b   1.000
_cell.length_c   1.000
_cell.angle_alpha   90.00
_cell.angle_beta   90.00
_cell.angle_gamma   90.00
#
_symmetry.space_group_name_H-M   'P 1'
#
loop_
_entity.id
_entity.type
_entity.pdbx_description
1 polymer ?
#
loop_
_entity_poly.entity_id
_entity_poly.type
_entity_poly.pdbx_seq_one_letter_code
_entity_poly.pdbx_strand_id
1 'polypeptide(L)' 'GRLYFNNNQIDEAITQFERVISLMPNHSNAHYSLGVAYQKKGEKTKALQEFEKVQELNPGNADVQAKIESLK' A
#
# COMPACT_ATOMS: atom_id res chain seq x y z
N GLY A 1 6.15 -1.64 9.99
CA GLY A 1 5.33 -2.07 8.84
C GLY A 1 5.68 -3.48 8.42
N ARG A 2 6.81 -3.68 7.73
CA ARG A 2 7.17 -4.98 7.11
C ARG A 2 7.28 -6.16 8.09
N LEU A 3 7.86 -5.97 9.28
CA LEU A 3 7.94 -7.04 10.29
C LEU A 3 6.55 -7.55 10.71
N TYR A 4 5.64 -6.62 11.06
CA TYR A 4 4.24 -6.96 11.37
C TYR A 4 3.53 -7.64 10.19
N PHE A 5 3.74 -7.13 8.97
CA PHE A 5 3.16 -7.73 7.76
C PHE A 5 3.61 -9.19 7.57
N ASN A 6 4.91 -9.46 7.76
CA ASN A 6 5.48 -10.81 7.64
C ASN A 6 4.96 -11.76 8.73
N ASN A 7 4.65 -11.22 9.92
CA ASN A 7 4.05 -11.96 11.03
C ASN A 7 2.52 -12.09 10.93
N ASN A 8 1.92 -11.75 9.77
CA ASN A 8 0.48 -11.75 9.55
C ASN A 8 -0.32 -10.76 10.43
N GLN A 9 0.36 -9.83 11.08
CA GLN A 9 -0.21 -8.76 11.91
C GLN A 9 -0.56 -7.56 11.02
N ILE A 10 -1.68 -7.65 10.32
CA ILE A 10 -2.04 -6.71 9.25
C ILE A 10 -2.42 -5.33 9.77
N ASP A 11 -3.15 -5.25 10.88
CA ASP A 11 -3.60 -3.97 11.44
C ASP A 11 -2.43 -3.13 11.97
N GLU A 12 -1.47 -3.77 12.62
CA GLU A 12 -0.24 -3.14 13.07
C GLU A 12 0.64 -2.75 11.88
N ALA A 13 0.68 -3.57 10.82
CA ALA A 13 1.39 -3.21 9.59
C ALA A 13 0.83 -1.93 8.95
N ILE A 14 -0.50 -1.85 8.81
CA ILE A 14 -1.22 -0.68 8.32
C ILE A 14 -0.86 0.56 9.14
N THR A 15 -1.03 0.48 10.47
CA THR A 15 -0.73 1.60 11.39
C THR A 15 0.70 2.13 11.20
N GLN A 16 1.66 1.21 11.03
CA GLN A 16 3.06 1.62 10.83
C GLN A 16 3.30 2.24 9.45
N PHE A 17 2.64 1.76 8.39
CA PHE A 17 2.80 2.36 7.06
C PHE A 17 2.11 3.72 6.96
N GLU A 18 0.94 3.89 7.58
CA GLU A 18 0.25 5.19 7.69
C GLU A 18 1.13 6.22 8.41
N ARG A 19 1.83 5.81 9.47
CA ARG A 19 2.81 6.68 10.15
C ARG A 19 3.97 7.08 9.23
N VAL A 20 4.42 6.20 8.34
CA VAL A 20 5.47 6.57 7.36
C VAL A 20 4.92 7.60 6.37
N ILE A 21 3.70 7.42 5.89
CA ILE A 21 3.04 8.32 4.94
C ILE A 21 2.75 9.68 5.58
N SER A 22 2.38 9.74 6.87
CA SER A 22 2.16 11.02 7.55
C SER A 22 3.43 11.85 7.70
N LEU A 23 4.60 11.19 7.79
CA LEU A 23 5.91 11.85 7.83
C LEU A 23 6.48 12.12 6.43
N MET A 24 6.18 11.25 5.47
CA MET A 24 6.68 11.32 4.09
C MET A 24 5.55 11.00 3.10
N PRO A 25 4.68 11.98 2.78
CA PRO A 25 3.49 11.75 1.95
C PRO A 25 3.77 11.32 0.51
N ASN A 26 5.00 11.45 0.04
CA ASN A 26 5.42 11.08 -1.31
C ASN A 26 6.26 9.80 -1.32
N HIS A 27 6.30 9.04 -0.23
CA HIS A 27 7.09 7.82 -0.12
C HIS A 27 6.38 6.65 -0.84
N SER A 28 6.60 6.53 -2.15
CA SER A 28 5.96 5.54 -3.04
C SER A 28 5.97 4.11 -2.48
N ASN A 29 7.09 3.64 -1.95
CA ASN A 29 7.19 2.28 -1.37
C ASN A 29 6.30 2.07 -0.13
N ALA A 30 5.99 3.14 0.61
CA ALA A 30 5.12 3.06 1.79
C ALA A 30 3.66 2.97 1.36
N HIS A 31 3.24 3.77 0.37
CA HIS A 31 1.95 3.62 -0.28
C HIS A 31 1.76 2.21 -0.86
N TYR A 32 2.76 1.69 -1.58
CA TYR A 32 2.68 0.31 -2.10
C TYR A 32 2.49 -0.72 -0.99
N SER A 33 3.28 -0.62 0.09
CA SER A 33 3.20 -1.55 1.21
C SER A 33 1.87 -1.44 1.96
N LEU A 34 1.32 -0.23 2.09
CA LEU A 34 0.01 0.01 2.68
C LEU A 34 -1.12 -0.56 1.81
N GLY A 35 -1.04 -0.36 0.49
CA GLY A 35 -1.98 -0.95 -0.47
C GLY A 35 -2.02 -2.48 -0.39
N VAL A 36 -0.85 -3.12 -0.31
CA VAL A 36 -0.76 -4.59 -0.13
C VAL A 36 -1.36 -5.02 1.22
N ALA A 37 -1.12 -4.26 2.28
CA ALA A 37 -1.70 -4.55 3.59
C ALA A 37 -3.23 -4.43 3.59
N TYR A 38 -3.78 -3.38 2.97
CA TYR A 38 -5.22 -3.22 2.80
C TYR A 38 -5.85 -4.30 1.92
N GLN A 39 -5.20 -4.69 0.83
CA GLN A 39 -5.64 -5.80 -0.01
C GLN A 39 -5.73 -7.10 0.79
N LYS A 40 -4.71 -7.39 1.62
CA LYS A 40 -4.68 -8.58 2.49
C LYS A 40 -5.72 -8.54 3.60
N LYS A 41 -6.13 -7.34 4.05
CA LYS A 41 -7.24 -7.14 4.99
C LYS A 41 -8.62 -7.28 4.33
N GLY A 42 -8.70 -7.28 3.00
CA GLY A 42 -9.96 -7.28 2.24
C GLY A 42 -10.51 -5.87 1.95
N GLU A 43 -9.79 -4.83 2.34
CA GLU A 43 -10.16 -3.42 2.17
C GLU A 43 -9.81 -2.94 0.76
N LYS A 44 -10.50 -3.48 -0.26
CA LYS A 44 -10.17 -3.26 -1.68
C LYS A 44 -10.14 -1.79 -2.09
N THR A 45 -11.10 -0.99 -1.63
CA THR A 45 -11.18 0.44 -1.97
C THR A 45 -9.96 1.20 -1.47
N LYS A 46 -9.53 0.94 -0.22
CA LYS A 46 -8.33 1.58 0.34
C LYS A 46 -7.07 1.09 -0.36
N ALA A 47 -6.99 -0.21 -0.68
CA ALA A 47 -5.88 -0.75 -1.44
C ALA A 47 -5.73 -0.07 -2.81
N LEU A 48 -6.84 0.12 -3.52
CA LEU A 48 -6.87 0.79 -4.82
C LEU A 48 -6.35 2.23 -4.72
N GLN A 49 -6.83 3.01 -3.74
CA GLN A 49 -6.38 4.39 -3.52
C GLN A 49 -4.86 4.48 -3.29
N GLU A 50 -4.31 3.58 -2.49
CA GLU A 50 -2.88 3.56 -2.22
C GLU A 50 -2.07 3.17 -3.46
N PHE A 51 -2.57 2.24 -4.28
CA PHE A 51 -1.90 1.88 -5.54
C PHE A 51 -2.00 2.97 -6.60
N GLU A 52 -3.13 3.67 -6.71
CA GLU A 52 -3.25 4.86 -7.56
C GLU A 52 -2.22 5.91 -7.14
N LYS A 53 -1.99 6.10 -5.83
CA LYS A 53 -0.95 7.01 -5.36
C LYS A 53 0.46 6.56 -5.74
N VAL A 54 0.74 5.26 -5.73
CA VAL A 54 2.01 4.71 -6.24
C VAL A 54 2.18 5.00 -7.72
N GLN A 55 1.12 4.86 -8.52
CA GLN A 55 1.16 5.15 -9.96
C GLN A 55 1.45 6.64 -10.23
N GLU A 56 0.87 7.55 -9.44
CA GLU A 56 1.18 8.98 -9.53
C GLU A 56 2.65 9.29 -9.17
N LEU A 57 3.16 8.67 -8.09
CA LEU A 57 4.51 8.95 -7.57
C LEU A 57 5.61 8.22 -8.34
N ASN A 58 5.31 7.06 -8.91
CA ASN A 58 6.22 6.21 -9.68
C ASN A 58 5.48 5.54 -10.85
N PRO A 59 5.29 6.27 -11.96
CA PRO A 59 4.55 5.77 -13.13
C PRO A 59 5.21 4.55 -13.81
N GLY A 60 6.50 4.30 -13.56
CA GLY A 60 7.24 3.17 -14.12
C GLY A 60 7.07 1.86 -13.34
N ASN A 61 6.29 1.84 -12.26
CA ASN A 61 6.08 0.65 -11.45
C ASN A 61 5.07 -0.30 -12.12
N ALA A 62 5.55 -1.21 -12.96
CA ALA A 62 4.71 -2.19 -13.66
C ALA A 62 3.87 -3.06 -12.70
N ASP A 63 4.40 -3.37 -11.51
CA ASP A 63 3.69 -4.17 -10.52
C ASP A 63 2.42 -3.47 -10.02
N VAL A 64 2.43 -2.13 -9.94
CA VAL A 64 1.28 -1.39 -9.41
C VAL A 64 0.11 -1.38 -10.37
N GLN A 65 0.37 -1.35 -11.67
CA GLN A 65 -0.67 -1.40 -12.69
C GLN A 65 -1.45 -2.72 -12.60
N ALA A 66 -0.76 -3.85 -12.52
CA ALA A 66 -1.39 -5.16 -12.37
C ALA A 66 -2.25 -5.24 -11.10
N LYS A 67 -1.79 -4.62 -10.00
CA LYS A 67 -2.56 -4.56 -8.75
C LYS A 67 -3.85 -3.73 -8.88
N ILE A 68 -3.78 -2.55 -9.50
CA ILE A 68 -4.94 -1.70 -9.78
C ILE A 68 -5.97 -2.47 -10.62
N GLU A 69 -5.53 -3.12 -11.69
CA GLU A 69 -6.39 -3.92 -12.57
C GLU A 69 -7.05 -5.08 -11.82
N SER A 70 -6.33 -5.76 -10.91
CA SER A 70 -6.87 -6.87 -10.11
C SER A 70 -7.90 -6.46 -9.05
N LEU A 71 -7.96 -5.17 -8.71
CA LEU A 71 -8.83 -4.62 -7.65
C LEU A 71 -10.07 -3.91 -8.18
N LYS A 72 -10.15 -3.69 -9.50
CA LYS A 72 -11.36 -3.27 -10.21
C LYS A 72 -12.32 -4.45 -10.36
#